data_AF-A0A2E8PTR4-F1
#
_entry.id   AF-A0A2E8PTR4-F1
#
_cell.length_a   1.000
_cell.length_b   1.000
_cell.length_c   1.000
_cell.angle_alpha   90.00
_cell.angle_beta   90.00
_cell.angle_gamma   90.00
#
_symmetry.space_group_name_H-M   'P 1'
#
loop_
_entity.id
_entity.type
_entity.pdbx_description
1 polymer ?
#
loop_
_entity_poly.entity_id
_entity_poly.type
_entity_poly.pdbx_seq_one_letter_code
_entity_poly.pdbx_strand_id
1 'polypeptide(L)'
;MRVGCFLVLLAFASGCVKDYPDDKDFFLLPGPGIVLGGMVHGLEDPGLVLQSGIHFQSLSKSGSFKFQDRFDPGEAYDVVLAAVPAGYICNIQNGGGVLTEDRLNVRVDCLKAAEITPADQSVIQGSQPIQVRFTRSMTGCTVGSSGLGSDAHTTAWSSTNTANDTLTVTPAGNWNAGANRILQLTNCSDSDGYFVLSTGMRYFVASDVRYVSTAGNDMGGTNDCSVAASPCATIAHAVTEATGCGGANTCAIQIADGTYNLGANAFNMQPRISLMGGYSADFSARNPWANGTVLTSGGNGCGGQNCTIRFIAALDGNTAIDGLEILGPGGTDSTAVFMMGGGSFHNVRLAPGTGTNSRTGIIVSSSPARTTDLEGVRILAQDGSAQDGIGVRMDSGTLRTHASVIQGSAATQRSIGLEINGGNGQIDSSFIFARDAGNVSHGLAINSAGTWRIGHNYIRSQSTGATESIGLEIGANPSGPIYNNLIQAGGGTNQYCIRDLTGLPAAVTIANNNLWDCPGAFLRTSVQSYPSICSGNFGTNSGCGTLYSGASASGNVNFTPSFVNGSSDFRFSVSNPCSVSQGGIDPATLSQPVLPDALSRARPGDAYFSIGPIEAHLGCTP
;
A
#
# COMPACT_ATOMS: atom_id res chain seq x y z
N MET A 1 -52.36 40.06 24.79
CA MET A 1 -53.78 40.33 25.05
C MET A 1 -54.54 39.88 23.81
N ARG A 2 -55.48 38.93 23.96
CA ARG A 2 -56.27 38.33 22.86
C ARG A 2 -57.15 39.37 22.16
N VAL A 3 -57.50 39.14 20.88
CA VAL A 3 -58.84 39.17 20.22
C VAL A 3 -58.58 38.86 18.73
N GLY A 4 -59.11 37.78 18.12
CA GLY A 4 -60.45 37.69 17.48
C GLY A 4 -60.43 38.37 16.08
N CYS A 5 -61.01 37.89 14.98
CA CYS A 5 -62.19 37.05 14.80
C CYS A 5 -62.47 36.83 13.29
N PHE A 6 -63.37 35.89 13.01
CA PHE A 6 -64.35 35.82 11.91
C PHE A 6 -64.00 35.35 10.47
N LEU A 7 -64.69 34.25 10.16
CA LEU A 7 -65.07 33.64 8.89
C LEU A 7 -65.93 34.59 8.02
N VAL A 8 -65.71 34.61 6.70
CA VAL A 8 -66.71 35.02 5.69
C VAL A 8 -66.62 34.08 4.49
N LEU A 9 -67.78 33.58 4.06
CA LEU A 9 -68.03 32.68 2.93
C LEU A 9 -68.64 33.48 1.76
N LEU A 10 -68.16 33.30 0.53
CA LEU A 10 -68.81 33.57 -0.78
C LEU A 10 -67.80 33.17 -1.89
N ALA A 11 -68.11 32.72 -3.11
CA ALA A 11 -69.18 31.99 -3.79
C ALA A 11 -68.82 32.04 -5.31
N PHE A 12 -68.88 30.89 -6.00
CA PHE A 12 -68.98 30.66 -7.46
C PHE A 12 -67.98 31.28 -8.48
N ALA A 13 -67.26 30.43 -9.24
CA ALA A 13 -67.58 30.08 -10.65
C ALA A 13 -66.34 29.67 -11.50
N SER A 14 -66.41 28.43 -12.01
CA SER A 14 -66.09 27.96 -13.37
C SER A 14 -64.67 28.06 -13.98
N GLY A 15 -64.09 26.89 -14.28
CA GLY A 15 -63.22 26.68 -15.45
C GLY A 15 -61.95 25.87 -15.21
N CYS A 16 -61.93 24.60 -15.65
CA CYS A 16 -60.90 23.60 -15.40
C CYS A 16 -59.48 23.95 -15.93
N VAL A 17 -58.46 23.86 -15.06
CA VAL A 17 -57.10 23.34 -15.32
C VAL A 17 -56.52 22.78 -14.00
N LYS A 18 -55.82 21.65 -14.09
CA LYS A 18 -54.93 20.96 -13.11
C LYS A 18 -54.70 21.62 -11.74
N ASP A 19 -54.94 20.88 -10.66
CA ASP A 19 -53.89 20.45 -9.71
C ASP A 19 -54.43 19.43 -8.69
N TYR A 20 -53.61 18.43 -8.40
CA TYR A 20 -53.76 17.46 -7.31
C TYR A 20 -53.38 18.17 -5.99
N PRO A 21 -53.98 17.81 -4.85
CA PRO A 21 -53.23 16.91 -3.97
C PRO A 21 -54.10 15.81 -3.34
N ASP A 22 -53.58 14.58 -3.43
CA ASP A 22 -53.72 13.55 -2.40
C ASP A 22 -53.32 14.18 -1.07
N ASP A 23 -54.28 14.38 -0.18
CA ASP A 23 -53.98 14.55 1.24
C ASP A 23 -54.17 13.17 1.89
N LYS A 24 -53.10 12.37 1.87
CA LYS A 24 -53.01 11.07 2.56
C LYS A 24 -52.39 11.20 3.97
N ASP A 25 -52.24 12.42 4.47
CA ASP A 25 -51.54 12.67 5.75
C ASP A 25 -52.43 12.60 6.99
N PHE A 26 -53.49 11.79 6.97
CA PHE A 26 -54.35 11.57 8.15
C PHE A 26 -54.23 10.17 8.79
N PHE A 27 -53.13 9.44 8.55
CA PHE A 27 -52.83 8.16 9.23
C PHE A 27 -51.37 7.97 9.69
N LEU A 28 -50.67 9.03 10.08
CA LEU A 28 -49.36 8.91 10.76
C LEU A 28 -49.37 9.64 12.12
N LEU A 29 -50.14 9.09 13.07
CA LEU A 29 -49.73 9.20 14.47
C LEU A 29 -48.48 8.31 14.60
N PRO A 30 -47.32 8.80 15.09
CA PRO A 30 -46.16 7.95 15.30
C PRO A 30 -46.55 6.90 16.34
N GLY A 31 -46.83 5.69 15.87
CA GLY A 31 -46.82 4.51 16.72
C GLY A 31 -45.42 4.39 17.37
N PRO A 32 -45.28 3.61 18.44
CA PRO A 32 -43.96 3.29 18.96
C PRO A 32 -43.22 2.49 17.88
N GLY A 33 -42.49 3.18 16.99
CA GLY A 33 -41.80 2.55 15.87
C GLY A 33 -40.81 1.49 16.37
N ILE A 34 -40.56 0.50 15.53
CA ILE A 34 -39.81 -0.71 15.86
C ILE A 34 -38.33 -0.37 16.06
N VAL A 35 -37.73 -0.96 17.08
CA VAL A 35 -36.30 -0.83 17.37
C VAL A 35 -35.52 -1.98 16.75
N LEU A 36 -34.51 -1.65 15.95
CA LEU A 36 -33.48 -2.57 15.50
C LEU A 36 -32.21 -2.39 16.34
N GLY A 37 -31.64 -3.50 16.80
CA GLY A 37 -30.46 -3.48 17.65
C GLY A 37 -29.85 -4.86 17.84
N GLY A 38 -28.87 -4.93 18.73
CA GLY A 38 -28.02 -6.09 18.81
C GLY A 38 -26.93 -6.01 19.85
N MET A 39 -25.93 -6.89 19.71
CA MET A 39 -24.74 -6.92 20.55
C MET A 39 -23.47 -6.98 19.71
N VAL A 40 -22.47 -6.20 20.11
CA VAL A 40 -21.13 -6.19 19.53
C VAL A 40 -20.14 -6.86 20.48
N HIS A 41 -19.32 -7.77 19.96
CA HIS A 41 -18.28 -8.49 20.70
C HIS A 41 -16.89 -8.23 20.10
N GLY A 42 -15.85 -8.24 20.94
CA GLY A 42 -14.45 -8.19 20.52
C GLY A 42 -13.94 -6.87 19.93
N LEU A 43 -14.75 -5.80 19.97
CA LEU A 43 -14.39 -4.42 19.64
C LEU A 43 -13.82 -3.69 20.88
N GLU A 44 -12.58 -3.20 20.81
CA GLU A 44 -11.93 -2.41 21.87
C GLU A 44 -11.66 -0.96 21.47
N ASP A 45 -11.53 -0.69 20.16
CA ASP A 45 -11.24 0.64 19.60
C ASP A 45 -12.48 1.25 18.92
N PRO A 46 -12.59 2.60 18.88
CA PRO A 46 -13.71 3.26 18.22
C PRO A 46 -13.62 3.24 16.69
N GLY A 47 -14.77 3.39 16.03
CA GLY A 47 -14.84 3.60 14.58
C GLY A 47 -15.66 2.56 13.81
N LEU A 48 -16.30 1.60 14.51
CA LEU A 48 -17.27 0.71 13.88
C LEU A 48 -18.54 1.51 13.59
N VAL A 49 -19.03 1.46 12.35
CA VAL A 49 -20.29 2.07 11.95
C VAL A 49 -21.14 1.01 11.28
N LEU A 50 -22.33 0.76 11.82
CA LEU A 50 -23.35 -0.09 11.21
C LEU A 50 -24.32 0.77 10.42
N GLN A 51 -24.85 0.24 9.32
CA GLN A 51 -25.84 0.92 8.50
C GLN A 51 -26.98 -0.03 8.15
N SER A 52 -28.21 0.47 8.15
CA SER A 52 -29.36 -0.21 7.54
C SER A 52 -30.17 0.82 6.77
N GLY A 53 -30.16 0.76 5.44
CA GLY A 53 -30.77 1.79 4.59
C GLY A 53 -30.11 3.16 4.81
N ILE A 54 -30.88 4.15 5.25
CA ILE A 54 -30.39 5.51 5.57
C ILE A 54 -29.95 5.67 7.03
N HIS A 55 -30.15 4.64 7.86
CA HIS A 55 -29.91 4.70 9.29
C HIS A 55 -28.48 4.25 9.62
N PHE A 56 -27.82 4.98 10.51
CA PHE A 56 -26.44 4.70 10.92
C PHE A 56 -26.33 4.53 12.43
N GLN A 57 -25.41 3.68 12.87
CA GLN A 57 -25.07 3.52 14.28
C GLN A 57 -23.55 3.41 14.45
N SER A 58 -22.96 4.42 15.09
CA SER A 58 -21.53 4.44 15.42
C SER A 58 -21.27 3.80 16.79
N LEU A 59 -20.21 3.02 16.88
CA LEU A 59 -19.86 2.21 18.05
C LEU A 59 -18.39 2.44 18.43
N SER A 60 -18.14 2.63 19.72
CA SER A 60 -16.81 2.92 20.26
C SER A 60 -16.13 1.72 20.95
N LYS A 61 -16.90 0.69 21.31
CA LYS A 61 -16.46 -0.53 21.99
C LYS A 61 -17.56 -1.59 21.95
N SER A 62 -17.23 -2.81 22.39
CA SER A 62 -18.18 -3.92 22.58
C SER A 62 -19.33 -3.55 23.52
N GLY A 63 -20.51 -4.11 23.27
CA GLY A 63 -21.72 -3.89 24.07
C GLY A 63 -23.01 -3.96 23.25
N SER A 64 -24.15 -3.79 23.93
CA SER A 64 -25.45 -3.70 23.26
C SER A 64 -25.58 -2.40 22.47
N PHE A 65 -26.21 -2.46 21.29
CA PHE A 65 -26.52 -1.28 20.48
C PHE A 65 -27.98 -1.29 20.01
N LYS A 66 -28.47 -0.11 19.64
CA LYS A 66 -29.75 0.13 18.97
C LYS A 66 -29.54 1.23 17.96
N PHE A 67 -30.13 1.12 16.77
CA PHE A 67 -30.21 2.26 15.86
C PHE A 67 -31.02 3.39 16.52
N GLN A 68 -30.59 4.64 16.31
CA GLN A 68 -31.26 5.80 16.92
C GLN A 68 -32.64 6.05 16.32
N ASP A 69 -32.77 5.82 15.02
CA ASP A 69 -34.02 5.94 14.29
C ASP A 69 -34.93 4.73 14.55
N ARG A 70 -36.23 4.98 14.50
CA ARG A 70 -37.26 3.94 14.59
C ARG A 70 -37.69 3.53 13.19
N PHE A 71 -37.99 2.25 13.04
CA PHE A 71 -38.42 1.63 11.79
C PHE A 71 -39.93 1.43 11.78
N ASP A 72 -40.52 1.39 10.59
CA ASP A 72 -41.94 1.12 10.44
C ASP A 72 -42.23 -0.40 10.47
N PRO A 73 -43.37 -0.84 11.02
CA PRO A 73 -43.81 -2.22 10.89
C PRO A 73 -43.95 -2.66 9.43
N GLY A 74 -43.28 -3.75 9.07
CA GLY A 74 -43.20 -4.29 7.72
C GLY A 74 -41.98 -3.81 6.93
N GLU A 75 -41.16 -2.92 7.50
CA GLU A 75 -39.94 -2.43 6.84
C GLU A 75 -38.87 -3.52 6.77
N ALA A 76 -38.22 -3.65 5.60
CA ALA A 76 -37.08 -4.52 5.44
C ALA A 76 -35.82 -3.87 6.02
N TYR A 77 -34.99 -4.64 6.71
CA TYR A 77 -33.72 -4.18 7.25
C TYR A 77 -32.59 -5.03 6.68
N ASP A 78 -31.44 -4.39 6.48
CA ASP A 78 -30.20 -5.00 6.02
C ASP A 78 -29.02 -4.27 6.67
N VAL A 79 -28.57 -4.81 7.81
CA VAL A 79 -27.46 -4.27 8.59
C VAL A 79 -26.15 -4.67 7.93
N VAL A 80 -25.43 -3.67 7.46
CA VAL A 80 -24.10 -3.78 6.86
C VAL A 80 -23.05 -3.03 7.68
N LEU A 81 -21.79 -3.37 7.46
CA LEU A 81 -20.63 -2.67 8.04
C LEU A 81 -20.30 -1.46 7.16
N ALA A 82 -20.76 -0.27 7.54
CA ALA A 82 -20.46 0.98 6.82
C ALA A 82 -19.01 1.44 7.05
N ALA A 83 -18.46 1.19 8.24
CA ALA A 83 -17.05 1.40 8.53
C ALA A 83 -16.58 0.41 9.59
N VAL A 84 -15.32 -0.03 9.49
CA VAL A 84 -14.67 -0.92 10.45
C VAL A 84 -13.36 -0.24 10.90
N PRO A 85 -13.02 -0.20 12.21
CA PRO A 85 -11.75 0.38 12.65
C PRO A 85 -10.55 -0.37 12.06
N ALA A 86 -9.43 0.33 11.91
CA ALA A 86 -8.20 -0.27 11.40
C ALA A 86 -7.77 -1.48 12.24
N GLY A 87 -7.43 -2.58 11.57
CA GLY A 87 -6.97 -3.81 12.22
C GLY A 87 -8.06 -4.76 12.73
N TYR A 88 -9.34 -4.42 12.54
CA TYR A 88 -10.46 -5.32 12.86
C TYR A 88 -11.01 -6.02 11.63
N ILE A 89 -11.45 -7.26 11.82
CA ILE A 89 -12.38 -7.97 10.93
C ILE A 89 -13.66 -8.16 11.73
N CYS A 90 -14.79 -7.71 11.20
CA CYS A 90 -16.10 -7.91 11.83
C CYS A 90 -17.03 -8.69 10.90
N ASN A 91 -17.87 -9.55 11.48
CA ASN A 91 -18.94 -10.26 10.77
C ASN A 91 -20.29 -9.95 11.44
N ILE A 92 -21.35 -9.90 10.63
CA ILE A 92 -22.72 -9.68 11.09
C ILE A 92 -23.51 -10.98 10.94
N GLN A 93 -24.20 -11.38 12.01
CA GLN A 93 -25.22 -12.43 12.02
C GLN A 93 -26.58 -11.82 12.30
N ASN A 94 -27.63 -12.40 11.69
CA ASN A 94 -29.00 -11.88 11.73
C ASN A 94 -29.14 -10.43 11.20
N GLY A 95 -28.25 -10.04 10.27
CA GLY A 95 -28.19 -8.70 9.70
C GLY A 95 -29.36 -8.35 8.77
N GLY A 96 -30.10 -9.32 8.23
CA GLY A 96 -31.20 -9.05 7.31
C GLY A 96 -32.55 -9.63 7.74
N GLY A 97 -33.64 -8.98 7.34
CA GLY A 97 -35.00 -9.49 7.54
C GLY A 97 -36.08 -8.41 7.37
N VAL A 98 -37.27 -8.69 7.91
CA VAL A 98 -38.39 -7.74 7.95
C VAL A 98 -38.78 -7.49 9.39
N LEU A 99 -38.96 -6.23 9.76
CA LEU A 99 -39.30 -5.78 11.10
C LEU A 99 -40.80 -5.83 11.31
N THR A 100 -41.29 -6.79 12.10
CA THR A 100 -42.70 -6.84 12.54
C THR A 100 -42.86 -6.52 14.04
N GLU A 101 -41.75 -6.57 14.77
CA GLU A 101 -41.59 -6.21 16.19
C GLU A 101 -40.13 -5.83 16.48
N ASP A 102 -39.84 -5.32 17.68
CA ASP A 102 -38.48 -4.99 18.14
C ASP A 102 -37.51 -6.16 17.93
N ARG A 103 -36.40 -5.89 17.25
CA ARG A 103 -35.40 -6.89 16.91
C ARG A 103 -34.04 -6.52 17.47
N LEU A 104 -33.67 -7.17 18.57
CA LEU A 104 -32.43 -6.90 19.32
C LEU A 104 -31.40 -8.04 19.22
N ASN A 105 -31.48 -8.85 18.16
CA ASN A 105 -30.67 -10.07 17.99
C ASN A 105 -29.64 -9.97 16.86
N VAL A 106 -29.41 -8.79 16.30
CA VAL A 106 -28.28 -8.57 15.39
C VAL A 106 -27.00 -8.81 16.19
N ARG A 107 -26.15 -9.72 15.72
CA ARG A 107 -24.89 -10.01 16.39
C ARG A 107 -23.76 -9.56 15.52
N VAL A 108 -22.93 -8.68 16.05
CA VAL A 108 -21.72 -8.20 15.38
C VAL A 108 -20.54 -8.71 16.16
N ASP A 109 -19.75 -9.57 15.57
CA ASP A 109 -18.53 -10.04 16.20
C ASP A 109 -17.35 -9.41 15.47
N CYS A 110 -16.45 -8.83 16.23
CA CYS A 110 -15.21 -8.24 15.75
C CYS A 110 -14.02 -9.00 16.34
N LEU A 111 -12.96 -9.10 15.54
CA LEU A 111 -11.71 -9.71 15.95
C LEU A 111 -10.54 -8.82 15.50
N LYS A 112 -9.58 -8.63 16.41
CA LYS A 112 -8.30 -7.98 16.19
C LYS A 112 -7.19 -8.85 16.79
N ALA A 113 -6.05 -8.96 16.11
CA ALA A 113 -4.80 -9.32 16.79
C ALA A 113 -4.44 -8.12 17.66
N ALA A 114 -4.81 -8.19 18.94
CA ALA A 114 -4.85 -7.07 19.88
C ALA A 114 -3.49 -6.39 20.01
N GLU A 115 -2.44 -7.21 20.09
CA GLU A 115 -1.07 -6.75 20.23
C GLU A 115 -0.10 -7.85 19.81
N ILE A 116 0.99 -7.47 19.15
CA ILE A 116 2.09 -8.39 18.88
C ILE A 116 3.36 -7.81 19.49
N THR A 117 4.02 -8.57 20.35
CA THR A 117 5.19 -8.15 21.11
C THR A 117 6.34 -9.11 20.83
N PRO A 118 7.52 -8.62 20.40
CA PRO A 118 7.85 -7.23 20.09
C PRO A 118 7.01 -6.65 18.94
N ALA A 119 6.81 -5.32 18.95
CA ALA A 119 5.96 -4.64 17.98
C ALA A 119 6.37 -4.93 16.53
N ASP A 120 5.41 -4.85 15.60
CA ASP A 120 5.66 -5.01 14.16
C ASP A 120 6.84 -4.15 13.71
N GLN A 121 7.68 -4.73 12.85
CA GLN A 121 8.89 -4.13 12.29
C GLN A 121 10.00 -3.86 13.31
N SER A 122 9.96 -4.45 14.51
CA SER A 122 11.06 -4.25 15.48
C SER A 122 12.28 -5.13 15.19
N VAL A 123 13.38 -4.74 15.81
CA VAL A 123 14.60 -5.55 15.90
C VAL A 123 14.46 -6.46 17.12
N ILE A 124 14.58 -7.77 16.91
CA ILE A 124 14.53 -8.77 17.99
C ILE A 124 15.84 -9.51 18.11
N GLN A 125 16.15 -9.93 19.32
CA GLN A 125 17.30 -10.77 19.61
C GLN A 125 16.99 -12.23 19.28
N GLY A 126 18.02 -13.02 18.97
CA GLY A 126 17.86 -14.41 18.53
C GLY A 126 17.06 -15.31 19.49
N SER A 127 17.13 -15.08 20.80
CA SER A 127 16.41 -15.88 21.81
C SER A 127 15.06 -15.28 22.24
N GLN A 128 14.70 -14.11 21.71
CA GLN A 128 13.53 -13.37 22.18
C GLN A 128 12.23 -14.06 21.73
N PRO A 129 11.32 -14.42 22.66
CA PRO A 129 10.03 -14.98 22.28
C PRO A 129 9.14 -13.90 21.65
N ILE A 130 8.20 -14.36 20.83
CA ILE A 130 7.17 -13.54 20.22
C ILE A 130 5.83 -13.85 20.87
N GLN A 131 5.11 -12.83 21.32
CA GLN A 131 3.78 -12.96 21.92
C GLN A 131 2.74 -12.27 21.05
N VAL A 132 1.65 -12.98 20.76
CA VAL A 132 0.50 -12.47 20.01
C VAL A 132 -0.70 -12.54 20.93
N ARG A 133 -1.20 -11.39 21.35
CA ARG A 133 -2.39 -11.26 22.18
C ARG A 133 -3.59 -10.96 21.28
N PHE A 134 -4.72 -11.58 21.57
CA PHE A 134 -6.00 -11.44 20.87
C PHE A 134 -7.03 -10.80 21.79
N THR A 135 -8.06 -10.17 21.22
CA THR A 135 -9.15 -9.56 22.00
C THR A 135 -10.17 -10.58 22.53
N ARG A 136 -10.00 -11.86 22.21
CA ARG A 136 -10.89 -12.99 22.54
C ARG A 136 -10.09 -14.26 22.80
N SER A 137 -10.78 -15.27 23.33
CA SER A 137 -10.29 -16.65 23.43
C SER A 137 -10.05 -17.27 22.06
N MET A 138 -8.87 -17.81 21.83
CA MET A 138 -8.44 -18.36 20.54
C MET A 138 -7.93 -19.79 20.67
N THR A 139 -7.89 -20.50 19.53
CA THR A 139 -7.35 -21.85 19.35
C THR A 139 -6.90 -22.06 17.90
N GLY A 140 -6.15 -23.12 17.62
CA GLY A 140 -5.86 -23.57 16.24
C GLY A 140 -4.82 -22.77 15.46
N CYS A 141 -4.23 -21.71 16.01
CA CYS A 141 -3.18 -20.93 15.32
C CYS A 141 -2.00 -21.81 14.89
N THR A 142 -1.69 -21.77 13.59
CA THR A 142 -0.53 -22.42 12.98
C THR A 142 0.47 -21.37 12.51
N VAL A 143 1.72 -21.51 12.92
CA VAL A 143 2.84 -20.74 12.38
C VAL A 143 3.11 -21.19 10.94
N GLY A 144 2.98 -20.29 9.98
CA GLY A 144 3.17 -20.55 8.56
C GLY A 144 4.62 -20.91 8.24
N SER A 145 4.86 -21.78 7.26
CA SER A 145 6.19 -22.37 7.01
C SER A 145 7.23 -21.46 6.33
N SER A 146 6.94 -20.17 6.17
CA SER A 146 7.83 -19.18 5.55
C SER A 146 8.43 -18.23 6.60
N GLY A 147 9.57 -17.60 6.27
CA GLY A 147 10.22 -16.65 7.17
C GLY A 147 10.67 -17.30 8.48
N LEU A 148 10.21 -16.78 9.63
CA LEU A 148 10.51 -17.34 10.95
C LEU A 148 9.83 -18.69 11.19
N GLY A 149 8.73 -19.01 10.51
CA GLY A 149 8.11 -20.31 10.73
C GLY A 149 8.84 -21.49 10.09
N SER A 150 9.90 -21.21 9.30
CA SER A 150 10.90 -22.22 8.92
C SER A 150 11.93 -22.49 10.03
N ASP A 151 12.04 -21.60 11.02
CA ASP A 151 12.91 -21.81 12.17
C ASP A 151 12.22 -22.76 13.15
N ALA A 152 13.02 -23.58 13.85
CA ALA A 152 12.50 -24.49 14.85
C ALA A 152 11.91 -23.69 16.04
N HIS A 153 10.66 -23.96 16.38
CA HIS A 153 9.93 -23.23 17.42
C HIS A 153 8.91 -24.12 18.14
N THR A 154 8.42 -23.63 19.27
CA THR A 154 7.29 -24.17 20.02
C THR A 154 6.25 -23.08 20.25
N THR A 155 4.98 -23.46 20.33
CA THR A 155 3.88 -22.55 20.66
C THR A 155 3.22 -22.92 21.97
N ALA A 156 2.81 -21.92 22.74
CA ALA A 156 2.08 -22.09 24.00
C ALA A 156 0.97 -21.04 24.14
N TRP A 157 -0.20 -21.47 24.58
CA TRP A 157 -1.33 -20.59 24.91
C TRP A 157 -1.31 -20.24 26.40
N SER A 158 -1.57 -18.98 26.70
CA SER A 158 -1.77 -18.46 28.05
C SER A 158 -2.95 -17.48 28.10
N SER A 159 -3.32 -17.06 29.30
CA SER A 159 -4.42 -16.12 29.55
C SER A 159 -3.87 -14.84 30.15
N THR A 160 -4.04 -13.72 29.44
CA THR A 160 -3.67 -12.38 29.91
C THR A 160 -4.91 -11.64 30.42
N ASN A 161 -5.92 -11.46 29.56
CA ASN A 161 -7.20 -10.82 29.90
C ASN A 161 -8.36 -11.81 29.88
N THR A 162 -8.36 -12.72 28.90
CA THR A 162 -9.37 -13.76 28.71
C THR A 162 -8.70 -15.11 28.52
N ALA A 163 -9.46 -16.20 28.66
CA ALA A 163 -8.90 -17.54 28.58
C ALA A 163 -8.27 -17.79 27.20
N ASN A 164 -7.03 -18.28 27.15
CA ASN A 164 -6.32 -18.59 25.90
C ASN A 164 -6.32 -17.44 24.87
N ASP A 165 -6.08 -16.23 25.33
CA ASP A 165 -6.03 -15.02 24.48
C ASP A 165 -4.61 -14.65 24.06
N THR A 166 -3.59 -15.37 24.54
CA THR A 166 -2.19 -15.03 24.28
C THR A 166 -1.43 -16.25 23.76
N LEU A 167 -0.94 -16.16 22.53
CA LEU A 167 -0.06 -17.14 21.91
C LEU A 167 1.39 -16.70 22.06
N THR A 168 2.22 -17.49 22.73
CA THR A 168 3.67 -17.30 22.76
C THR A 168 4.34 -18.27 21.78
N VAL A 169 5.11 -17.73 20.83
CA VAL A 169 5.98 -18.46 19.92
C VAL A 169 7.42 -18.32 20.42
N THR A 170 8.01 -19.44 20.82
CA THR A 170 9.37 -19.49 21.39
C THR A 170 10.29 -20.23 20.43
N PRO A 171 11.47 -19.70 20.08
CA PRO A 171 12.43 -20.45 19.28
C PRO A 171 12.95 -21.65 20.07
N ALA A 172 13.10 -22.80 19.43
CA ALA A 172 13.68 -24.00 20.05
C ALA A 172 15.20 -23.86 20.29
N GLY A 173 15.82 -22.90 19.63
CA GLY A 173 17.18 -22.42 19.84
C GLY A 173 17.21 -20.90 19.69
N ASN A 174 18.02 -20.39 18.75
CA ASN A 174 17.92 -19.00 18.31
C ASN A 174 17.14 -18.92 17.00
N TRP A 175 16.36 -17.85 16.83
CA TRP A 175 15.91 -17.41 15.51
C TRP A 175 17.11 -17.25 14.58
N ASN A 176 16.95 -17.68 13.34
CA ASN A 176 17.96 -17.47 12.33
C ASN A 176 18.08 -15.98 12.04
N ALA A 177 19.31 -15.45 12.10
CA ALA A 177 19.58 -14.06 11.80
C ALA A 177 19.15 -13.70 10.36
N GLY A 178 18.74 -12.45 10.15
CA GLY A 178 18.35 -11.98 8.84
C GLY A 178 17.49 -10.73 8.86
N ALA A 179 17.59 -9.98 7.75
CA ALA A 179 16.66 -8.91 7.44
C ALA A 179 15.33 -9.47 6.92
N ASN A 180 14.25 -8.73 7.14
CA ASN A 180 12.95 -9.01 6.55
C ASN A 180 12.38 -10.41 6.87
N ARG A 181 12.47 -10.81 8.13
CA ARG A 181 11.89 -12.07 8.60
C ARG A 181 10.40 -11.86 8.85
N ILE A 182 9.57 -12.82 8.46
CA ILE A 182 8.11 -12.74 8.63
C ILE A 182 7.67 -13.86 9.56
N LEU A 183 6.90 -13.53 10.58
CA LEU A 183 6.06 -14.49 11.28
C LEU A 183 4.66 -14.40 10.68
N GLN A 184 4.16 -15.50 10.13
CA GLN A 184 2.77 -15.60 9.70
C GLN A 184 2.06 -16.57 10.64
N LEU A 185 0.92 -16.15 11.16
CA LEU A 185 -0.04 -16.98 11.87
C LEU A 185 -1.25 -17.18 10.97
N THR A 186 -1.64 -18.43 10.81
CA THR A 186 -2.77 -18.86 10.00
C THR A 186 -3.71 -19.71 10.85
N ASN A 187 -4.96 -19.84 10.43
CA ASN A 187 -5.94 -20.69 11.11
C ASN A 187 -6.16 -20.35 12.59
N CYS A 188 -5.92 -19.09 13.00
CA CYS A 188 -6.23 -18.64 14.35
C CYS A 188 -7.75 -18.53 14.48
N SER A 189 -8.37 -19.56 15.04
CA SER A 189 -9.81 -19.60 15.24
C SER A 189 -10.19 -19.09 16.62
N ASP A 190 -11.30 -18.37 16.73
CA ASP A 190 -11.89 -18.15 18.04
C ASP A 190 -12.40 -19.47 18.62
N SER A 191 -12.47 -19.57 19.94
CA SER A 191 -12.96 -20.78 20.61
C SER A 191 -14.39 -21.16 20.23
N ASP A 192 -15.17 -20.20 19.74
CA ASP A 192 -16.56 -20.37 19.32
C ASP A 192 -16.68 -20.80 17.85
N GLY A 193 -15.59 -20.76 17.06
CA GLY A 193 -15.53 -21.22 15.67
C GLY A 193 -16.16 -20.28 14.63
N TYR A 194 -16.41 -19.01 14.97
CA TYR A 194 -17.01 -18.02 14.07
C TYR A 194 -15.99 -17.20 13.27
N PHE A 195 -14.75 -17.11 13.75
CA PHE A 195 -13.67 -16.36 13.10
C PHE A 195 -12.49 -17.25 12.80
N VAL A 196 -11.87 -17.00 11.66
CA VAL A 196 -10.52 -17.45 11.37
C VAL A 196 -9.72 -16.21 10.99
N LEU A 197 -8.71 -15.90 11.79
CA LEU A 197 -7.76 -14.84 11.51
C LEU A 197 -6.48 -15.43 10.94
N SER A 198 -5.98 -14.80 9.89
CA SER A 198 -4.56 -14.86 9.57
C SER A 198 -3.96 -13.51 9.92
N THR A 199 -2.89 -13.53 10.72
CA THR A 199 -2.17 -12.33 11.13
C THR A 199 -0.68 -12.61 11.01
N GLY A 200 0.14 -11.59 11.14
CA GLY A 200 1.56 -11.74 11.03
C GLY A 200 2.24 -10.43 11.30
N MET A 201 3.55 -10.50 11.26
CA MET A 201 4.40 -9.41 11.66
C MET A 201 5.77 -9.60 11.03
N ARG A 202 6.45 -8.51 10.72
CA ARG A 202 7.78 -8.47 10.12
C ARG A 202 8.82 -8.05 11.16
N TYR A 203 9.99 -8.67 11.13
CA TYR A 203 11.08 -8.42 12.08
C TYR A 203 12.42 -8.41 11.41
N PHE A 204 13.35 -7.79 12.12
CA PHE A 204 14.77 -7.99 11.93
C PHE A 204 15.32 -8.84 13.08
N VAL A 205 15.96 -9.97 12.76
CA VAL A 205 16.67 -10.76 13.78
C VAL A 205 18.12 -10.32 13.78
N ALA A 206 18.52 -9.59 14.82
CA ALA A 206 19.88 -9.09 14.99
C ALA A 206 20.71 -10.04 15.85
N SER A 207 21.91 -10.35 15.39
CA SER A 207 22.99 -10.93 16.19
C SER A 207 23.67 -9.88 17.06
N ASP A 208 23.67 -8.62 16.62
CA ASP A 208 24.31 -7.50 17.31
C ASP A 208 23.54 -6.19 17.07
N VAL A 209 23.37 -5.37 18.10
CA VAL A 209 22.56 -4.15 18.06
C VAL A 209 23.36 -2.95 18.56
N ARG A 210 23.30 -1.83 17.83
CA ARG A 210 23.87 -0.55 18.24
C ARG A 210 22.82 0.54 18.27
N TYR A 211 22.98 1.51 19.17
CA TYR A 211 22.03 2.60 19.38
C TYR A 211 22.65 3.94 18.99
N VAL A 212 21.93 4.74 18.22
CA VAL A 212 22.36 6.07 17.75
C VAL A 212 21.29 7.11 18.09
N SER A 213 21.71 8.21 18.72
CA SER A 213 20.83 9.33 19.06
C SER A 213 21.55 10.66 18.84
N THR A 214 20.81 11.70 18.48
CA THR A 214 21.36 13.07 18.39
C THR A 214 21.88 13.61 19.73
N ALA A 215 21.41 13.05 20.84
CA ALA A 215 21.90 13.31 22.20
C ALA A 215 23.03 12.36 22.65
N GLY A 216 23.44 11.43 21.77
CA GLY A 216 24.50 10.47 22.05
C GLY A 216 25.89 11.09 22.08
N ASN A 217 26.89 10.27 22.38
CA ASN A 217 28.29 10.68 22.42
C ASN A 217 29.19 9.54 21.93
N ASP A 218 30.14 9.84 21.04
CA ASP A 218 31.10 8.84 20.56
C ASP A 218 32.27 8.64 21.55
N MET A 219 32.38 9.46 22.61
CA MET A 219 33.39 9.38 23.67
C MET A 219 34.83 9.20 23.15
N GLY A 220 35.22 9.95 22.12
CA GLY A 220 36.55 9.82 21.50
C GLY A 220 36.80 8.44 20.88
N GLY A 221 35.74 7.73 20.48
CA GLY A 221 35.81 6.39 19.89
C GLY A 221 35.71 5.24 20.89
N THR A 222 35.35 5.51 22.16
CA THR A 222 35.28 4.46 23.21
C THR A 222 33.87 4.01 23.57
N ASN A 223 32.84 4.74 23.13
CA ASN A 223 31.47 4.30 23.32
C ASN A 223 31.16 3.17 22.32
N ASP A 224 30.90 1.96 22.81
CA ASP A 224 30.53 0.82 21.95
C ASP A 224 29.06 0.85 21.53
N CYS A 225 28.24 1.71 22.14
CA CYS A 225 26.84 1.95 21.80
C CYS A 225 25.97 0.69 21.84
N SER A 226 26.34 -0.28 22.67
CA SER A 226 25.65 -1.57 22.82
C SER A 226 24.36 -1.50 23.65
N VAL A 227 24.11 -0.38 24.34
CA VAL A 227 22.93 -0.16 25.19
C VAL A 227 22.23 1.16 24.88
N ALA A 228 20.90 1.17 24.91
CA ALA A 228 20.08 2.34 24.59
C ALA A 228 20.34 3.54 25.51
N ALA A 229 20.78 3.32 26.75
CA ALA A 229 21.12 4.38 27.71
C ALA A 229 22.46 5.09 27.43
N SER A 230 23.30 4.54 26.54
CA SER A 230 24.59 5.13 26.14
C SER A 230 24.73 5.09 24.60
N PRO A 231 23.86 5.80 23.86
CA PRO A 231 23.89 5.75 22.40
C PRO A 231 25.07 6.52 21.80
N CYS A 232 25.49 6.11 20.61
CA CYS A 232 26.44 6.83 19.75
C CYS A 232 25.84 8.17 19.32
N ALA A 233 26.69 9.17 19.09
CA ALA A 233 26.31 10.41 18.42
C ALA A 233 26.19 10.23 16.91
N THR A 234 27.06 9.39 16.32
CA THR A 234 27.13 9.22 14.86
C THR A 234 26.85 7.79 14.41
N ILE A 235 26.19 7.67 13.25
CA ILE A 235 25.93 6.38 12.59
C ILE A 235 27.25 5.72 12.15
N ALA A 236 28.23 6.52 11.69
CA ALA A 236 29.53 6.00 11.26
C ALA A 236 30.30 5.34 12.41
N HIS A 237 30.26 5.94 13.61
CA HIS A 237 30.86 5.34 14.79
C HIS A 237 30.14 4.04 15.17
N ALA A 238 28.81 4.05 15.26
CA ALA A 238 28.03 2.84 15.56
C ALA A 238 28.27 1.68 14.57
N VAL A 239 28.45 1.98 13.28
CA VAL A 239 28.80 0.96 12.28
C VAL A 239 30.20 0.39 12.50
N THR A 240 31.14 1.21 12.97
CA THR A 240 32.49 0.73 13.32
C THR A 240 32.46 -0.19 14.54
N GLU A 241 31.61 0.13 15.51
CA GLU A 241 31.46 -0.65 16.75
C GLU A 241 30.66 -1.94 16.56
N ALA A 242 29.87 -2.06 15.49
CA ALA A 242 29.10 -3.26 15.15
C ALA A 242 30.03 -4.38 14.61
N THR A 243 30.80 -5.00 15.50
CA THR A 243 31.80 -6.02 15.15
C THR A 243 31.24 -7.44 15.09
N GLY A 244 30.01 -7.68 15.57
CA GLY A 244 29.35 -8.99 15.55
C GLY A 244 28.80 -9.44 14.19
N CYS A 245 29.07 -8.69 13.12
CA CYS A 245 28.45 -8.86 11.80
C CYS A 245 29.28 -9.76 10.88
N GLY A 246 28.60 -10.56 10.03
CA GLY A 246 29.25 -11.39 9.01
C GLY A 246 28.98 -12.89 9.16
N GLY A 247 29.42 -13.69 8.19
CA GLY A 247 29.09 -15.12 8.15
C GLY A 247 27.58 -15.34 8.09
N ALA A 248 26.99 -15.95 9.12
CA ALA A 248 25.53 -16.06 9.27
C ALA A 248 24.92 -14.87 10.03
N ASN A 249 25.72 -14.07 10.74
CA ASN A 249 25.26 -13.00 11.63
C ASN A 249 24.87 -11.73 10.87
N THR A 250 23.87 -11.01 11.39
CA THR A 250 23.41 -9.71 10.89
C THR A 250 23.26 -8.71 12.02
N CYS A 251 23.52 -7.44 11.75
CA CYS A 251 23.50 -6.38 12.76
C CYS A 251 22.47 -5.31 12.45
N ALA A 252 21.96 -4.68 13.50
CA ALA A 252 21.05 -3.55 13.40
C ALA A 252 21.63 -2.33 14.11
N ILE A 253 21.65 -1.20 13.40
CA ILE A 253 21.86 0.12 14.00
C ILE A 253 20.46 0.72 14.20
N GLN A 254 20.00 0.78 15.45
CA GLN A 254 18.76 1.44 15.84
C GLN A 254 19.02 2.93 15.99
N ILE A 255 18.23 3.75 15.30
CA ILE A 255 18.45 5.18 15.20
C ILE A 255 17.20 5.90 15.73
N ALA A 256 17.39 6.70 16.77
CA ALA A 256 16.33 7.51 17.36
C ALA A 256 15.85 8.62 16.40
N ASP A 257 14.70 9.20 16.69
CA ASP A 257 14.18 10.36 16.00
C ASP A 257 15.19 11.52 16.01
N GLY A 258 15.25 12.24 14.89
CA GLY A 258 16.21 13.31 14.67
C GLY A 258 16.80 13.31 13.27
N THR A 259 17.64 14.31 13.02
CA THR A 259 18.32 14.50 11.72
C THR A 259 19.81 14.22 11.88
N TYR A 260 20.33 13.30 11.07
CA TYR A 260 21.71 12.83 11.12
C TYR A 260 22.43 13.20 9.82
N ASN A 261 23.57 13.88 9.97
CA ASN A 261 24.46 14.18 8.85
C ASN A 261 25.53 13.10 8.76
N LEU A 262 25.55 12.38 7.64
CA LEU A 262 26.47 11.27 7.38
C LEU A 262 27.87 11.74 6.91
N GLY A 263 28.08 13.05 6.80
CA GLY A 263 29.34 13.67 6.41
C GLY A 263 29.34 14.22 4.98
N ALA A 264 30.51 14.61 4.49
CA ALA A 264 30.68 15.23 3.17
C ALA A 264 30.56 14.25 1.99
N ASN A 265 30.77 12.96 2.23
CA ASN A 265 30.69 11.90 1.22
C ASN A 265 29.42 11.09 1.41
N ALA A 266 29.07 10.32 0.38
CA ALA A 266 28.03 9.31 0.44
C ALA A 266 28.34 8.27 1.52
N PHE A 267 27.33 7.87 2.27
CA PHE A 267 27.46 6.83 3.27
C PHE A 267 27.47 5.45 2.61
N ASN A 268 28.55 4.69 2.81
CA ASN A 268 28.67 3.34 2.29
C ASN A 268 28.06 2.35 3.27
N MET A 269 26.94 1.76 2.86
CA MET A 269 26.34 0.63 3.58
C MET A 269 27.35 -0.52 3.67
N GLN A 270 27.45 -1.14 4.84
CA GLN A 270 28.34 -2.28 5.09
C GLN A 270 27.57 -3.60 4.99
N PRO A 271 28.20 -4.69 4.51
CA PRO A 271 27.55 -5.99 4.41
C PRO A 271 26.94 -6.42 5.74
N ARG A 272 25.65 -6.78 5.72
CA ARG A 272 24.91 -7.33 6.87
C ARG A 272 24.72 -6.37 8.04
N ILE A 273 24.96 -5.07 7.84
CA ILE A 273 24.65 -4.01 8.82
C ILE A 273 23.46 -3.21 8.30
N SER A 274 22.32 -3.35 8.95
CA SER A 274 21.08 -2.68 8.56
C SER A 274 20.84 -1.44 9.41
N LEU A 275 20.28 -0.39 8.80
CA LEU A 275 19.92 0.84 9.50
C LEU A 275 18.41 0.85 9.77
N MET A 276 18.03 1.02 11.04
CA MET A 276 16.66 0.90 11.51
C MET A 276 16.27 2.22 12.19
N GLY A 277 15.50 3.06 11.49
CA GLY A 277 14.95 4.30 12.03
C GLY A 277 13.58 4.11 12.68
N GLY A 278 12.98 5.22 13.09
CA GLY A 278 11.64 5.26 13.66
C GLY A 278 11.60 5.02 15.16
N TYR A 279 12.72 5.05 15.88
CA TYR A 279 12.74 4.88 17.33
C TYR A 279 12.47 6.22 18.04
N SER A 280 11.81 6.18 19.19
CA SER A 280 11.75 7.31 20.10
C SER A 280 13.14 7.64 20.65
N ALA A 281 13.33 8.85 21.18
CA ALA A 281 14.59 9.31 21.75
C ALA A 281 15.19 8.38 22.82
N ASP A 282 14.34 7.65 23.54
CA ASP A 282 14.68 6.67 24.58
C ASP A 282 14.65 5.20 24.10
N PHE A 283 14.38 4.96 22.82
CA PHE A 283 14.21 3.63 22.20
C PHE A 283 13.10 2.76 22.81
N SER A 284 12.19 3.33 23.61
CA SER A 284 11.09 2.57 24.22
C SER A 284 9.97 2.21 23.23
N ALA A 285 9.86 2.95 22.12
CA ALA A 285 8.87 2.71 21.08
C ALA A 285 9.48 2.85 19.68
N ARG A 286 8.94 2.09 18.71
CA ARG A 286 9.26 2.24 17.29
C ARG A 286 7.98 2.53 16.50
N ASN A 287 7.97 3.65 15.78
CA ASN A 287 6.93 4.02 14.84
C ASN A 287 7.56 4.85 13.69
N PRO A 288 7.88 4.22 12.55
CA PRO A 288 8.47 4.91 11.38
C PRO A 288 7.65 6.08 10.82
N TRP A 289 6.36 6.17 11.15
CA TRP A 289 5.49 7.24 10.68
C TRP A 289 5.38 8.42 11.64
N ALA A 290 5.59 8.19 12.93
CA ALA A 290 5.52 9.23 13.96
C ALA A 290 6.91 9.74 14.40
N ASN A 291 7.88 8.85 14.47
CA ASN A 291 9.26 9.14 14.89
C ASN A 291 10.11 9.36 13.64
N GLY A 292 10.38 10.60 13.28
CA GLY A 292 11.12 10.94 12.07
C GLY A 292 12.63 10.75 12.25
N THR A 293 13.21 9.75 11.60
CA THR A 293 14.67 9.59 11.48
C THR A 293 15.13 10.03 10.10
N VAL A 294 15.75 11.20 10.01
CA VAL A 294 16.15 11.84 8.73
C VAL A 294 17.65 11.73 8.51
N LEU A 295 18.05 11.24 7.34
CA LEU A 295 19.44 11.10 6.93
C LEU A 295 19.80 12.09 5.82
N THR A 296 20.93 12.76 5.98
CA THR A 296 21.46 13.76 5.03
C THR A 296 22.96 13.57 4.82
N SER A 297 23.50 14.05 3.71
CA SER A 297 24.96 14.09 3.49
C SER A 297 25.35 15.13 2.43
N GLY A 298 26.64 15.39 2.27
CA GLY A 298 27.20 16.15 1.14
C GLY A 298 27.24 15.36 -0.18
N GLY A 299 27.14 14.03 -0.11
CA GLY A 299 26.78 13.18 -1.23
C GLY A 299 27.87 12.82 -2.25
N ASN A 300 29.14 13.13 -2.01
CA ASN A 300 30.21 12.80 -2.97
C ASN A 300 30.52 11.29 -3.00
N GLY A 301 30.89 10.75 -4.18
CA GLY A 301 31.43 9.39 -4.28
C GLY A 301 30.48 8.32 -4.81
N CYS A 302 29.38 8.68 -5.48
CA CYS A 302 28.46 7.72 -6.11
C CYS A 302 28.69 7.55 -7.61
N GLY A 303 29.95 7.60 -8.04
CA GLY A 303 30.32 7.58 -9.46
C GLY A 303 30.17 8.96 -10.08
N GLY A 304 29.43 9.06 -11.19
CA GLY A 304 29.19 10.31 -11.92
C GLY A 304 28.12 11.21 -11.30
N GLN A 305 27.46 10.78 -10.22
CA GLN A 305 26.40 11.50 -9.52
C GLN A 305 26.70 11.68 -8.03
N ASN A 306 25.95 12.58 -7.39
CA ASN A 306 25.94 12.75 -5.94
C ASN A 306 24.84 11.86 -5.32
N CYS A 307 25.14 11.15 -4.23
CA CYS A 307 24.11 10.43 -3.49
C CYS A 307 24.31 10.35 -1.98
N THR A 308 23.22 10.24 -1.21
CA THR A 308 23.29 10.22 0.25
C THR A 308 23.73 8.86 0.79
N ILE A 309 23.15 7.79 0.26
CA ILE A 309 23.52 6.42 0.63
C ILE A 309 23.94 5.64 -0.61
N ARG A 310 25.07 4.93 -0.50
CA ARG A 310 25.57 4.02 -1.52
C ARG A 310 25.58 2.59 -1.01
N PHE A 311 24.85 1.72 -1.69
CA PHE A 311 24.93 0.27 -1.50
C PHE A 311 26.04 -0.28 -2.40
N ILE A 312 27.16 -0.69 -1.82
CA ILE A 312 28.31 -1.19 -2.57
C ILE A 312 28.03 -2.57 -3.21
N ALA A 313 28.81 -2.95 -4.23
CA ALA A 313 28.59 -4.18 -5.01
C ALA A 313 28.61 -5.50 -4.22
N ALA A 314 29.25 -5.51 -3.04
CA ALA A 314 29.33 -6.67 -2.17
C ALA A 314 28.01 -6.95 -1.40
N LEU A 315 27.08 -5.99 -1.32
CA LEU A 315 25.86 -6.11 -0.52
C LEU A 315 24.84 -7.02 -1.18
N ASP A 316 24.02 -7.68 -0.37
CA ASP A 316 22.92 -8.55 -0.77
C ASP A 316 21.68 -8.29 0.09
N GLY A 317 20.65 -9.14 -0.05
CA GLY A 317 19.37 -9.02 0.67
C GLY A 317 19.46 -9.08 2.20
N ASN A 318 20.63 -9.42 2.78
CA ASN A 318 20.83 -9.39 4.24
C ASN A 318 21.13 -7.99 4.78
N THR A 319 21.23 -6.98 3.91
CA THR A 319 21.45 -5.59 4.28
C THR A 319 20.20 -4.79 3.96
N ALA A 320 19.66 -4.09 4.95
CA ALA A 320 18.40 -3.38 4.81
C ALA A 320 18.47 -1.95 5.35
N ILE A 321 17.53 -1.14 4.90
CA ILE A 321 17.15 0.08 5.59
C ILE A 321 15.64 0.07 5.88
N ASP A 322 15.27 0.49 7.08
CA ASP A 322 13.86 0.47 7.52
C ASP A 322 13.51 1.74 8.31
N GLY A 323 12.41 2.38 7.94
CA GLY A 323 11.82 3.49 8.72
C GLY A 323 12.67 4.75 8.75
N LEU A 324 13.39 5.00 7.66
CA LEU A 324 14.24 6.18 7.48
C LEU A 324 13.62 7.13 6.47
N GLU A 325 13.87 8.42 6.65
CA GLU A 325 13.76 9.42 5.61
C GLU A 325 15.15 9.76 5.09
N ILE A 326 15.38 9.68 3.79
CA ILE A 326 16.68 9.99 3.18
C ILE A 326 16.50 11.16 2.24
N LEU A 327 17.24 12.24 2.53
CA LEU A 327 17.27 13.41 1.68
C LEU A 327 18.46 13.31 0.74
N GLY A 328 18.19 13.34 -0.56
CA GLY A 328 19.20 13.44 -1.60
C GLY A 328 20.02 14.73 -1.46
N PRO A 329 21.30 14.70 -1.85
CA PRO A 329 22.20 15.84 -1.69
C PRO A 329 21.90 16.95 -2.71
N GLY A 330 22.68 18.03 -2.67
CA GLY A 330 22.77 18.97 -3.80
C GLY A 330 23.65 18.42 -4.93
N GLY A 331 23.92 19.25 -5.94
CA GLY A 331 24.82 18.92 -7.05
C GLY A 331 24.15 19.08 -8.42
N THR A 332 24.83 18.60 -9.47
CA THR A 332 24.26 18.57 -10.83
C THR A 332 23.29 17.40 -10.98
N ASP A 333 23.75 16.20 -10.64
CA ASP A 333 22.97 14.97 -10.65
C ASP A 333 22.81 14.47 -9.22
N SER A 334 21.61 14.65 -8.66
CA SER A 334 21.31 14.27 -7.28
C SER A 334 20.52 12.98 -7.23
N THR A 335 20.91 12.08 -6.32
CA THR A 335 20.23 10.82 -6.07
C THR A 335 20.10 10.57 -4.57
N ALA A 336 18.95 10.17 -4.05
CA ALA A 336 18.88 9.84 -2.61
C ALA A 336 19.70 8.57 -2.30
N VAL A 337 19.51 7.51 -3.09
CA VAL A 337 20.19 6.22 -2.90
C VAL A 337 20.72 5.65 -4.21
N PHE A 338 21.99 5.25 -4.22
CA PHE A 338 22.62 4.56 -5.34
C PHE A 338 22.94 3.11 -5.00
N MET A 339 22.35 2.18 -5.76
CA MET A 339 22.50 0.74 -5.57
C MET A 339 23.48 0.16 -6.59
N MET A 340 24.63 -0.33 -6.11
CA MET A 340 25.58 -1.14 -6.87
C MET A 340 25.55 -2.62 -6.45
N GLY A 341 24.98 -2.92 -5.29
CA GLY A 341 24.68 -4.26 -4.80
C GLY A 341 23.19 -4.47 -4.58
N GLY A 342 22.84 -5.53 -3.85
CA GLY A 342 21.47 -5.80 -3.41
C GLY A 342 21.16 -5.22 -2.04
N GLY A 343 19.89 -5.26 -1.66
CA GLY A 343 19.42 -4.82 -0.36
C GLY A 343 17.90 -4.69 -0.31
N SER A 344 17.35 -4.42 0.87
CA SER A 344 15.90 -4.25 1.06
C SER A 344 15.56 -2.94 1.76
N PHE A 345 14.40 -2.38 1.39
CA PHE A 345 13.90 -1.10 1.86
C PHE A 345 12.49 -1.30 2.42
N HIS A 346 12.27 -0.88 3.66
CA HIS A 346 10.97 -1.00 4.33
C HIS A 346 10.55 0.33 4.94
N ASN A 347 9.36 0.82 4.63
CA ASN A 347 8.84 2.07 5.23
C ASN A 347 9.76 3.28 5.04
N VAL A 348 10.52 3.32 3.94
CA VAL A 348 11.50 4.37 3.68
C VAL A 348 10.86 5.51 2.92
N ARG A 349 11.12 6.74 3.35
CA ARG A 349 10.80 7.95 2.59
C ARG A 349 12.06 8.47 1.91
N LEU A 350 11.96 8.80 0.63
CA LEU A 350 13.08 9.31 -0.15
C LEU A 350 12.72 10.64 -0.77
N ALA A 351 13.59 11.63 -0.60
CA ALA A 351 13.51 12.89 -1.30
C ALA A 351 14.67 12.94 -2.31
N PRO A 352 14.43 13.05 -3.63
CA PRO A 352 15.47 12.99 -4.66
C PRO A 352 16.61 14.02 -4.58
N GLY A 353 16.46 15.06 -3.75
CA GLY A 353 17.46 16.12 -3.55
C GLY A 353 17.33 17.27 -4.56
N THR A 354 18.26 18.22 -4.52
CA THR A 354 18.13 19.53 -5.19
C THR A 354 18.94 19.65 -6.49
N GLY A 355 19.20 18.52 -7.16
CA GLY A 355 19.95 18.46 -8.42
C GLY A 355 19.41 19.39 -9.52
N THR A 356 20.31 19.93 -10.35
CA THR A 356 19.96 20.85 -11.45
C THR A 356 19.82 20.17 -12.82
N ASN A 357 20.53 19.07 -13.06
CA ASN A 357 20.39 18.25 -14.25
C ASN A 357 19.40 17.12 -13.98
N SER A 358 19.65 16.31 -12.96
CA SER A 358 18.74 15.24 -12.57
C SER A 358 18.46 15.21 -11.07
N ARG A 359 17.24 14.79 -10.74
CA ARG A 359 16.79 14.47 -9.39
C ARG A 359 16.22 13.08 -9.40
N THR A 360 16.94 12.13 -8.81
CA THR A 360 16.54 10.72 -8.79
C THR A 360 16.31 10.21 -7.38
N GLY A 361 15.20 9.51 -7.12
CA GLY A 361 14.99 8.87 -5.82
C GLY A 361 16.00 7.74 -5.59
N ILE A 362 15.92 6.71 -6.43
CA ILE A 362 16.83 5.56 -6.38
C ILE A 362 17.37 5.26 -7.78
N ILE A 363 18.67 4.98 -7.87
CA ILE A 363 19.27 4.37 -9.06
C ILE A 363 19.70 2.94 -8.70
N VAL A 364 19.24 1.95 -9.48
CA VAL A 364 19.61 0.54 -9.36
C VAL A 364 20.51 0.13 -10.52
N SER A 365 21.79 -0.07 -10.23
CA SER A 365 22.81 -0.44 -11.22
C SER A 365 23.75 -1.49 -10.62
N SER A 366 23.19 -2.68 -10.34
CA SER A 366 23.92 -3.73 -9.62
C SER A 366 24.76 -4.62 -10.54
N SER A 367 26.05 -4.74 -10.21
CA SER A 367 27.01 -5.63 -10.89
C SER A 367 27.91 -6.31 -9.85
N PRO A 368 27.81 -7.65 -9.65
CA PRO A 368 26.92 -8.59 -10.34
C PRO A 368 25.44 -8.28 -10.09
N ALA A 369 24.56 -8.82 -10.93
CA ALA A 369 23.11 -8.62 -10.79
C ALA A 369 22.64 -9.12 -9.42
N ARG A 370 22.06 -8.22 -8.64
CA ARG A 370 21.50 -8.52 -7.32
C ARG A 370 20.09 -7.95 -7.19
N THR A 371 19.38 -8.44 -6.19
CA THR A 371 18.01 -8.03 -5.90
C THR A 371 17.98 -6.79 -5.01
N THR A 372 17.20 -5.81 -5.44
CA THR A 372 16.75 -4.68 -4.64
C THR A 372 15.25 -4.85 -4.40
N ASP A 373 14.84 -5.01 -3.14
CA ASP A 373 13.44 -5.11 -2.75
C ASP A 373 12.98 -3.78 -2.14
N LEU A 374 11.94 -3.16 -2.72
CA LEU A 374 11.31 -1.92 -2.25
C LEU A 374 9.91 -2.23 -1.74
N GLU A 375 9.70 -2.11 -0.44
CA GLU A 375 8.41 -2.37 0.18
C GLU A 375 7.97 -1.21 1.08
N GLY A 376 6.77 -0.68 0.85
CA GLY A 376 6.31 0.50 1.59
C GLY A 376 7.19 1.74 1.37
N VAL A 377 7.95 1.79 0.27
CA VAL A 377 8.83 2.92 -0.05
C VAL A 377 8.02 4.06 -0.63
N ARG A 378 8.29 5.29 -0.17
CA ARG A 378 7.65 6.51 -0.65
C ARG A 378 8.71 7.46 -1.19
N ILE A 379 8.76 7.61 -2.50
CA ILE A 379 9.60 8.62 -3.15
C ILE A 379 8.76 9.88 -3.34
N LEU A 380 9.15 10.94 -2.64
CA LEU A 380 8.44 12.20 -2.61
C LEU A 380 8.85 13.03 -3.83
N ALA A 381 7.86 13.50 -4.58
CA ALA A 381 8.10 14.46 -5.65
C ALA A 381 8.65 15.77 -5.07
N GLN A 382 9.59 16.38 -5.78
CA GLN A 382 10.01 17.75 -5.52
C GLN A 382 9.68 18.62 -6.72
N ASP A 383 9.20 19.83 -6.46
CA ASP A 383 9.02 20.82 -7.51
C ASP A 383 10.38 21.50 -7.78
N GLY A 384 10.65 21.87 -9.03
CA GLY A 384 11.91 22.53 -9.38
C GLY A 384 12.22 22.57 -10.87
N SER A 385 13.43 23.06 -11.17
CA SER A 385 13.91 23.34 -12.54
C SER A 385 14.89 22.29 -13.08
N ALA A 386 14.95 21.10 -12.48
CA ALA A 386 15.82 20.03 -12.98
C ALA A 386 15.45 19.66 -14.43
N GLN A 387 16.40 19.16 -15.23
CA GLN A 387 16.06 18.62 -16.55
C GLN A 387 15.24 17.34 -16.42
N ASP A 388 15.70 16.44 -15.56
CA ASP A 388 15.06 15.15 -15.32
C ASP A 388 14.63 14.97 -13.85
N GLY A 389 13.40 14.50 -13.65
CA GLY A 389 12.84 14.16 -12.34
C GLY A 389 12.36 12.72 -12.32
N ILE A 390 13.20 11.82 -11.80
CA ILE A 390 12.99 10.37 -11.88
C ILE A 390 12.74 9.79 -10.47
N GLY A 391 11.69 8.99 -10.30
CA GLY A 391 11.45 8.30 -9.02
C GLY A 391 12.47 7.19 -8.83
N VAL A 392 12.39 6.16 -9.66
CA VAL A 392 13.36 5.05 -9.70
C VAL A 392 13.92 4.90 -11.11
N ARG A 393 15.25 4.80 -11.22
CA ARG A 393 15.93 4.39 -12.45
C ARG A 393 16.58 3.03 -12.25
N MET A 394 16.30 2.07 -13.12
CA MET A 394 16.92 0.76 -13.10
C MET A 394 17.75 0.54 -14.35
N ASP A 395 19.06 0.45 -14.17
CA ASP A 395 20.04 0.24 -15.23
C ASP A 395 20.48 -1.24 -15.32
N SER A 396 20.50 -1.98 -14.19
CA SER A 396 20.81 -3.42 -14.15
C SER A 396 20.43 -4.07 -12.81
N GLY A 397 20.28 -5.41 -12.80
CA GLY A 397 19.98 -6.18 -11.59
C GLY A 397 18.59 -6.80 -11.58
N THR A 398 18.03 -6.98 -10.38
CA THR A 398 16.63 -7.36 -10.18
C THR A 398 15.96 -6.36 -9.24
N LEU A 399 14.84 -5.77 -9.65
CA LEU A 399 14.04 -4.88 -8.80
C LEU A 399 12.71 -5.55 -8.47
N ARG A 400 12.33 -5.53 -7.19
CA ARG A 400 10.96 -5.86 -6.77
C ARG A 400 10.37 -4.67 -6.06
N THR A 401 9.19 -4.24 -6.47
CA THR A 401 8.44 -3.19 -5.78
C THR A 401 7.10 -3.74 -5.33
N HIS A 402 6.76 -3.46 -4.07
CA HIS A 402 5.48 -3.82 -3.46
C HIS A 402 5.00 -2.72 -2.52
N ALA A 403 3.69 -2.47 -2.50
CA ALA A 403 3.05 -1.48 -1.61
C ALA A 403 3.74 -0.10 -1.58
N SER A 404 4.38 0.30 -2.69
CA SER A 404 5.25 1.47 -2.75
C SER A 404 4.60 2.61 -3.52
N VAL A 405 4.96 3.84 -3.18
CA VAL A 405 4.57 5.06 -3.91
C VAL A 405 5.82 5.65 -4.52
N ILE A 406 5.94 5.52 -5.84
CA ILE A 406 7.10 5.97 -6.60
C ILE A 406 6.67 7.18 -7.42
N GLN A 407 7.15 8.36 -7.02
CA GLN A 407 6.86 9.60 -7.74
C GLN A 407 8.12 10.14 -8.43
N GLY A 408 7.98 10.45 -9.72
CA GLY A 408 8.89 11.35 -10.41
C GLY A 408 8.78 12.77 -9.85
N SER A 409 9.77 13.61 -10.14
CA SER A 409 9.72 15.04 -9.79
C SER A 409 9.26 15.86 -10.98
N ALA A 410 8.71 17.05 -10.74
CA ALA A 410 8.44 17.97 -11.83
C ALA A 410 9.76 18.43 -12.46
N ALA A 411 9.80 18.55 -13.78
CA ALA A 411 11.05 18.75 -14.50
C ALA A 411 10.87 19.55 -15.79
N THR A 412 11.96 20.11 -16.31
CA THR A 412 11.94 20.91 -17.54
C THR A 412 11.98 20.06 -18.81
N GLN A 413 12.48 18.82 -18.74
CA GLN A 413 12.52 17.88 -19.86
C GLN A 413 11.70 16.62 -19.58
N ARG A 414 12.14 15.78 -18.64
CA ARG A 414 11.52 14.46 -18.42
C ARG A 414 11.09 14.26 -16.97
N SER A 415 9.83 13.86 -16.77
CA SER A 415 9.33 13.39 -15.47
C SER A 415 8.96 11.92 -15.60
N ILE A 416 9.62 11.05 -14.84
CA ILE A 416 9.40 9.60 -14.94
C ILE A 416 9.18 9.03 -13.54
N GLY A 417 8.09 8.30 -13.35
CA GLY A 417 7.87 7.57 -12.11
C GLY A 417 8.92 6.48 -11.95
N LEU A 418 8.95 5.52 -12.88
CA LEU A 418 9.94 4.45 -12.90
C LEU A 418 10.47 4.23 -14.33
N GLU A 419 11.80 4.24 -14.48
CA GLU A 419 12.51 4.05 -15.75
C GLU A 419 13.32 2.75 -15.73
N ILE A 420 13.09 1.84 -16.68
CA ILE A 420 13.76 0.54 -16.80
C ILE A 420 14.67 0.54 -18.03
N ASN A 421 15.95 0.76 -17.81
CA ASN A 421 17.01 0.74 -18.81
C ASN A 421 17.78 -0.60 -18.85
N GLY A 422 17.53 -1.50 -17.90
CA GLY A 422 18.08 -2.86 -17.92
C GLY A 422 17.56 -3.78 -16.81
N GLY A 423 17.88 -5.06 -16.91
CA GLY A 423 17.62 -6.07 -15.87
C GLY A 423 16.22 -6.69 -15.91
N ASN A 424 15.83 -7.29 -14.78
CA ASN A 424 14.56 -8.02 -14.62
C ASN A 424 13.82 -7.54 -13.37
N GLY A 425 12.55 -7.86 -13.22
CA GLY A 425 11.89 -7.51 -11.99
C GLY A 425 10.39 -7.76 -11.91
N GLN A 426 9.85 -7.24 -10.82
CA GLN A 426 8.44 -7.27 -10.50
C GLN A 426 8.03 -5.91 -9.95
N ILE A 427 6.89 -5.43 -10.41
CA ILE A 427 6.22 -4.27 -9.86
C ILE A 427 4.80 -4.69 -9.52
N ASP A 428 4.48 -4.73 -8.24
CA ASP A 428 3.17 -5.17 -7.78
C ASP A 428 2.56 -4.23 -6.75
N SER A 429 1.24 -4.08 -6.79
CA SER A 429 0.45 -3.38 -5.76
C SER A 429 1.05 -2.03 -5.37
N SER A 430 1.53 -1.27 -6.36
CA SER A 430 2.28 -0.02 -6.18
C SER A 430 1.66 1.13 -6.97
N PHE A 431 1.92 2.34 -6.51
CA PHE A 431 1.53 3.59 -7.16
C PHE A 431 2.76 4.18 -7.85
N ILE A 432 2.67 4.40 -9.17
CA ILE A 432 3.79 4.88 -9.99
C ILE A 432 3.33 6.11 -10.75
N PHE A 433 3.80 7.27 -10.31
CA PHE A 433 3.29 8.55 -10.77
C PHE A 433 4.40 9.40 -11.36
N ALA A 434 4.19 9.85 -12.60
CA ALA A 434 4.93 10.99 -13.13
C ALA A 434 4.25 12.31 -12.78
N ARG A 435 5.03 13.38 -12.87
CA ARG A 435 4.59 14.76 -12.64
C ARG A 435 4.68 15.56 -13.94
N ASP A 436 4.58 16.87 -13.82
CA ASP A 436 4.70 17.78 -14.95
C ASP A 436 6.12 17.78 -15.52
N ALA A 437 6.19 17.74 -16.86
CA ALA A 437 7.42 17.81 -17.62
C ALA A 437 7.25 18.79 -18.80
N GLY A 438 8.35 19.37 -19.28
CA GLY A 438 8.30 20.22 -20.49
C GLY A 438 8.31 19.44 -21.81
N ASN A 439 8.82 18.20 -21.80
CA ASN A 439 8.91 17.36 -23.00
C ASN A 439 8.15 16.04 -22.82
N VAL A 440 8.56 15.20 -21.88
CA VAL A 440 8.06 13.83 -21.73
C VAL A 440 7.68 13.53 -20.28
N SER A 441 6.48 12.99 -20.06
CA SER A 441 6.02 12.50 -18.76
C SER A 441 5.58 11.05 -18.84
N HIS A 442 6.29 10.14 -18.18
CA HIS A 442 6.03 8.69 -18.20
C HIS A 442 5.74 8.15 -16.80
N GLY A 443 4.58 7.54 -16.58
CA GLY A 443 4.34 6.78 -15.34
C GLY A 443 5.41 5.69 -15.17
N LEU A 444 5.44 4.77 -16.12
CA LEU A 444 6.42 3.68 -16.20
C LEU A 444 7.01 3.62 -17.63
N ALA A 445 8.33 3.59 -17.76
CA ALA A 445 9.01 3.46 -19.05
C ALA A 445 9.92 2.23 -19.10
N ILE A 446 9.73 1.38 -20.11
CA ILE A 446 10.51 0.16 -20.33
C ILE A 446 11.37 0.35 -21.58
N ASN A 447 12.65 0.62 -21.38
CA ASN A 447 13.63 0.93 -22.43
C ASN A 447 14.59 -0.21 -22.73
N SER A 448 14.41 -1.38 -22.10
CA SER A 448 15.27 -2.54 -22.30
C SER A 448 14.48 -3.84 -22.34
N ALA A 449 15.06 -4.85 -23.00
CA ALA A 449 14.58 -6.21 -22.90
C ALA A 449 14.88 -6.76 -21.49
N GLY A 450 13.88 -7.42 -20.91
CA GLY A 450 13.95 -8.01 -19.59
C GLY A 450 12.69 -8.80 -19.28
N THR A 451 12.73 -9.62 -18.23
CA THR A 451 11.54 -10.31 -17.73
C THR A 451 10.90 -9.47 -16.63
N TRP A 452 9.69 -8.98 -16.89
CA TRP A 452 8.98 -8.04 -16.04
C TRP A 452 7.55 -8.51 -15.79
N ARG A 453 7.21 -8.63 -14.50
CA ARG A 453 5.84 -8.79 -14.05
C ARG A 453 5.33 -7.44 -13.57
N ILE A 454 4.24 -6.95 -14.16
CA ILE A 454 3.65 -5.65 -13.80
C ILE A 454 2.18 -5.89 -13.46
N GLY A 455 1.90 -6.12 -12.17
CA GLY A 455 0.60 -6.55 -11.68
C GLY A 455 -0.01 -5.56 -10.69
N HIS A 456 -1.32 -5.30 -10.74
CA HIS A 456 -2.00 -4.58 -9.65
C HIS A 456 -1.47 -3.17 -9.35
N ASN A 457 -0.92 -2.44 -10.32
CA ASN A 457 -0.39 -1.11 -10.04
C ASN A 457 -1.40 -0.02 -10.40
N TYR A 458 -1.17 1.18 -9.87
CA TYR A 458 -1.74 2.39 -10.45
C TYR A 458 -0.62 3.21 -11.09
N ILE A 459 -0.59 3.19 -12.41
CA ILE A 459 0.41 3.85 -13.25
C ILE A 459 -0.23 5.08 -13.87
N ARG A 460 0.34 6.26 -13.58
CA ARG A 460 -0.24 7.54 -14.01
C ARG A 460 0.82 8.48 -14.54
N SER A 461 0.52 9.06 -15.70
CA SER A 461 1.07 10.35 -16.12
C SER A 461 -0.08 11.35 -16.24
N GLN A 462 0.13 12.55 -15.71
CA GLN A 462 -0.81 13.65 -15.88
C GLN A 462 -0.07 14.97 -16.06
N SER A 463 0.64 15.11 -17.18
CA SER A 463 1.42 16.31 -17.40
C SER A 463 0.72 17.28 -18.32
N THR A 464 0.43 18.49 -17.85
CA THR A 464 -0.15 19.57 -18.66
C THR A 464 0.85 20.23 -19.59
N GLY A 465 2.13 20.27 -19.22
CA GLY A 465 3.20 20.89 -20.00
C GLY A 465 3.87 19.99 -21.04
N ALA A 466 3.72 18.66 -20.94
CA ALA A 466 4.50 17.74 -21.75
C ALA A 466 3.98 17.65 -23.20
N THR A 467 4.90 17.46 -24.14
CA THR A 467 4.54 17.05 -25.51
C THR A 467 3.94 15.66 -25.49
N GLU A 468 4.44 14.78 -24.62
CA GLU A 468 4.00 13.40 -24.48
C GLU A 468 3.70 13.07 -23.01
N SER A 469 2.48 12.63 -22.74
CA SER A 469 2.05 12.10 -21.44
C SER A 469 1.63 10.65 -21.61
N ILE A 470 2.38 9.73 -21.03
CA ILE A 470 2.20 8.29 -21.24
C ILE A 470 2.12 7.57 -19.89
N GLY A 471 1.12 6.72 -19.74
CA GLY A 471 0.98 5.88 -18.56
C GLY A 471 2.12 4.86 -18.53
N LEU A 472 2.13 3.96 -19.51
CA LEU A 472 3.12 2.91 -19.69
C LEU A 472 3.76 2.99 -21.08
N GLU A 473 5.08 3.21 -21.12
CA GLU A 473 5.88 3.10 -22.32
C GLU A 473 6.58 1.74 -22.41
N ILE A 474 6.43 1.11 -23.58
CA ILE A 474 7.12 -0.10 -24.01
C ILE A 474 8.03 0.33 -25.17
N GLY A 475 9.22 0.81 -24.82
CA GLY A 475 10.27 1.27 -25.73
C GLY A 475 11.26 0.17 -26.15
N ALA A 476 11.15 -1.02 -25.57
CA ALA A 476 11.87 -2.23 -25.93
C ALA A 476 10.92 -3.43 -25.84
N ASN A 477 11.41 -4.64 -26.18
CA ASN A 477 10.61 -5.87 -26.14
C ASN A 477 10.81 -6.62 -24.81
N PRO A 478 10.07 -6.30 -23.71
CA PRO A 478 10.09 -7.09 -22.49
C PRO A 478 9.38 -8.43 -22.71
N SER A 479 9.48 -9.30 -21.72
CA SER A 479 8.66 -10.49 -21.57
C SER A 479 7.95 -10.47 -20.21
N GLY A 480 6.84 -11.18 -20.10
CA GLY A 480 6.08 -11.27 -18.86
C GLY A 480 4.74 -10.53 -18.92
N PRO A 481 3.88 -10.74 -17.91
CA PRO A 481 2.50 -10.24 -17.94
C PRO A 481 2.39 -8.82 -17.37
N ILE A 482 1.50 -8.04 -18.01
CA ILE A 482 1.00 -6.74 -17.55
C ILE A 482 -0.48 -6.92 -17.26
N TYR A 483 -0.86 -6.93 -15.98
CA TYR A 483 -2.22 -7.30 -15.61
C TYR A 483 -2.77 -6.59 -14.39
N ASN A 484 -4.10 -6.48 -14.31
CA ASN A 484 -4.82 -5.86 -13.20
C ASN A 484 -4.32 -4.45 -12.86
N ASN A 485 -3.77 -3.69 -13.81
CA ASN A 485 -3.29 -2.34 -13.54
C ASN A 485 -4.39 -1.31 -13.83
N LEU A 486 -4.41 -0.24 -13.04
CA LEU A 486 -5.03 1.03 -13.39
C LEU A 486 -3.99 1.85 -14.17
N ILE A 487 -4.29 2.22 -15.41
CA ILE A 487 -3.38 2.98 -16.26
C ILE A 487 -4.07 4.25 -16.72
N GLN A 488 -3.44 5.40 -16.48
CA GLN A 488 -3.94 6.71 -16.83
C GLN A 488 -2.85 7.57 -17.49
N ALA A 489 -3.24 8.35 -18.49
CA ALA A 489 -2.35 9.27 -19.19
C ALA A 489 -3.11 10.51 -19.67
N GLY A 490 -3.06 11.60 -18.90
CA GLY A 490 -3.82 12.82 -19.17
C GLY A 490 -2.93 14.07 -19.29
N GLY A 491 -3.47 15.15 -19.86
CA GLY A 491 -2.72 16.40 -20.03
C GLY A 491 -1.66 16.35 -21.14
N GLY A 492 -1.19 17.50 -21.59
CA GLY A 492 -0.15 17.60 -22.62
C GLY A 492 -0.72 17.52 -24.04
N THR A 493 0.11 17.23 -25.03
CA THR A 493 -0.34 17.17 -26.44
C THR A 493 -0.70 15.75 -26.89
N ASN A 494 0.18 14.78 -26.63
CA ASN A 494 0.00 13.39 -27.02
C ASN A 494 -0.18 12.52 -25.78
N GLN A 495 -1.37 11.94 -25.63
CA GLN A 495 -1.76 11.19 -24.43
C GLN A 495 -2.06 9.73 -24.73
N TYR A 496 -1.29 8.81 -24.17
CA TYR A 496 -1.47 7.37 -24.40
C TYR A 496 -1.40 6.59 -23.10
N CYS A 497 -2.42 5.76 -22.81
CA CYS A 497 -2.33 4.88 -21.64
C CYS A 497 -1.15 3.91 -21.80
N ILE A 498 -1.04 3.26 -22.97
CA ILE A 498 0.10 2.43 -23.35
C ILE A 498 0.66 2.94 -24.67
N ARG A 499 1.98 3.13 -24.74
CA ARG A 499 2.71 3.35 -25.99
C ARG A 499 3.71 2.23 -26.23
N ASP A 500 3.67 1.65 -27.42
CA ASP A 500 4.61 0.65 -27.92
C ASP A 500 5.37 1.23 -29.11
N LEU A 501 6.69 1.30 -28.99
CA LEU A 501 7.57 1.83 -30.04
C LEU A 501 8.24 0.74 -30.88
N THR A 502 8.31 -0.49 -30.39
CA THR A 502 9.11 -1.57 -30.99
C THR A 502 8.29 -2.65 -31.67
N GLY A 503 6.98 -2.63 -31.47
CA GLY A 503 6.10 -3.73 -31.83
C GLY A 503 6.06 -4.74 -30.69
N LEU A 504 4.92 -4.81 -29.99
CA LEU A 504 4.69 -5.71 -28.88
C LEU A 504 5.14 -7.16 -29.24
N PRO A 505 6.07 -7.76 -28.47
CA PRO A 505 6.53 -9.11 -28.75
C PRO A 505 5.50 -10.16 -28.30
N ALA A 506 5.52 -11.36 -28.92
CA ALA A 506 4.60 -12.47 -28.64
C ALA A 506 4.61 -12.95 -27.19
N ALA A 507 5.65 -12.58 -26.44
CA ALA A 507 5.85 -12.94 -25.05
C ALA A 507 5.16 -11.99 -24.05
N VAL A 508 4.52 -10.90 -24.49
CA VAL A 508 3.80 -9.97 -23.61
C VAL A 508 2.30 -10.28 -23.59
N THR A 509 1.75 -10.37 -22.38
CA THR A 509 0.32 -10.53 -22.12
C THR A 509 -0.20 -9.27 -21.44
N ILE A 510 -1.22 -8.63 -22.01
CA ILE A 510 -1.88 -7.44 -21.44
C ILE A 510 -3.30 -7.84 -21.04
N ALA A 511 -3.52 -8.15 -19.76
CA ALA A 511 -4.76 -8.77 -19.29
C ALA A 511 -5.46 -7.98 -18.17
N ASN A 512 -6.75 -7.74 -18.29
CA ASN A 512 -7.58 -7.20 -17.20
C ASN A 512 -7.08 -5.88 -16.61
N ASN A 513 -6.49 -5.01 -17.44
CA ASN A 513 -6.13 -3.66 -17.03
C ASN A 513 -7.31 -2.72 -17.27
N ASN A 514 -7.44 -1.69 -16.43
CA ASN A 514 -8.37 -0.59 -16.65
C ASN A 514 -7.59 0.63 -17.17
N LEU A 515 -7.89 1.03 -18.41
CA LEU A 515 -7.24 2.13 -19.11
C LEU A 515 -8.23 3.28 -19.24
N TRP A 516 -7.92 4.45 -18.68
CA TRP A 516 -8.88 5.56 -18.60
C TRP A 516 -8.20 6.93 -18.70
N ASP A 517 -8.99 7.93 -19.12
CA ASP A 517 -8.53 9.31 -19.29
C ASP A 517 -7.26 9.41 -20.15
N CYS A 518 -7.33 8.79 -21.34
CA CYS A 518 -6.25 8.74 -22.34
C CYS A 518 -6.76 9.23 -23.70
N PRO A 519 -6.90 10.56 -23.90
CA PRO A 519 -7.61 11.13 -25.05
C PRO A 519 -6.99 10.80 -26.42
N GLY A 520 -5.68 10.56 -26.48
CA GLY A 520 -4.99 10.19 -27.72
C GLY A 520 -5.30 8.75 -28.14
N ALA A 521 -5.04 7.79 -27.27
CA ALA A 521 -5.42 6.38 -27.44
C ALA A 521 -5.21 5.56 -26.15
N PHE A 522 -5.90 4.42 -26.02
CA PHE A 522 -5.58 3.44 -24.96
C PHE A 522 -4.29 2.69 -25.27
N LEU A 523 -4.06 2.36 -26.54
CA LEU A 523 -2.80 1.82 -27.02
C LEU A 523 -2.36 2.55 -28.29
N ARG A 524 -1.12 3.02 -28.32
CA ARG A 524 -0.46 3.55 -29.52
C ARG A 524 0.74 2.67 -29.85
N THR A 525 0.74 2.05 -31.03
CA THR A 525 1.93 1.39 -31.59
C THR A 525 2.71 2.38 -32.47
N SER A 526 3.83 1.98 -33.07
CA SER A 526 4.50 2.81 -34.10
C SER A 526 3.62 3.07 -35.34
N VAL A 527 2.74 2.13 -35.69
CA VAL A 527 1.96 2.15 -36.95
C VAL A 527 0.50 2.54 -36.79
N GLN A 528 -0.13 2.21 -35.66
CA GLN A 528 -1.57 2.36 -35.46
C GLN A 528 -1.92 2.84 -34.03
N SER A 529 -3.02 3.58 -33.93
CA SER A 529 -3.66 3.96 -32.67
C SER A 529 -4.92 3.14 -32.42
N TYR A 530 -5.12 2.75 -31.17
CA TYR A 530 -6.27 1.98 -30.70
C TYR A 530 -7.01 2.78 -29.61
N PRO A 531 -8.02 3.58 -29.99
CA PRO A 531 -8.73 4.45 -29.07
C PRO A 531 -9.95 3.80 -28.41
N SER A 532 -10.20 2.50 -28.64
CA SER A 532 -11.33 1.78 -28.05
C SER A 532 -10.91 0.44 -27.46
N ILE A 533 -11.76 -0.12 -26.61
CA ILE A 533 -11.64 -1.47 -26.06
C ILE A 533 -12.93 -2.24 -26.38
N CYS A 534 -12.80 -3.40 -27.00
CA CYS A 534 -13.87 -4.26 -27.47
C CYS A 534 -13.68 -5.67 -26.94
N SER A 535 -14.63 -6.19 -26.18
CA SER A 535 -14.58 -7.57 -25.66
C SER A 535 -13.26 -7.91 -24.96
N GLY A 536 -12.73 -6.96 -24.18
CA GLY A 536 -11.45 -7.13 -23.47
C GLY A 536 -10.20 -6.77 -24.28
N ASN A 537 -10.34 -6.37 -25.54
CA ASN A 537 -9.25 -6.26 -26.51
C ASN A 537 -9.19 -4.87 -27.17
N PHE A 538 -8.02 -4.39 -27.61
CA PHE A 538 -7.84 -3.07 -28.23
C PHE A 538 -8.49 -2.93 -29.62
N GLY A 539 -9.34 -1.93 -29.80
CA GLY A 539 -10.07 -1.66 -31.05
C GLY A 539 -9.55 -0.46 -31.82
N THR A 540 -9.86 -0.41 -33.12
CA THR A 540 -9.53 0.70 -34.02
C THR A 540 -10.76 1.58 -34.28
N ASN A 541 -10.58 2.76 -34.88
CA ASN A 541 -11.71 3.61 -35.32
C ASN A 541 -12.60 2.94 -36.39
N SER A 542 -12.05 1.99 -37.15
CA SER A 542 -12.78 1.19 -38.15
C SER A 542 -13.53 -0.01 -37.56
N GLY A 543 -13.50 -0.17 -36.23
CA GLY A 543 -14.22 -1.21 -35.52
C GLY A 543 -13.32 -2.18 -34.76
N CYS A 544 -13.98 -3.14 -34.11
CA CYS A 544 -13.39 -4.19 -33.29
C CYS A 544 -12.90 -5.36 -34.16
N GLY A 545 -11.93 -5.10 -35.04
CA GLY A 545 -11.24 -6.12 -35.83
C GLY A 545 -9.97 -6.60 -35.13
N THR A 546 -9.64 -7.89 -35.28
CA THR A 546 -8.50 -8.59 -34.64
C THR A 546 -7.27 -7.72 -34.45
N LEU A 547 -6.83 -7.63 -33.20
CA LEU A 547 -5.61 -6.95 -32.80
C LEU A 547 -4.38 -7.53 -33.48
N TYR A 548 -3.42 -6.64 -33.69
CA TYR A 548 -1.99 -6.83 -33.52
C TYR A 548 -1.49 -8.30 -33.54
N SER A 549 -0.74 -8.67 -34.59
CA SER A 549 -0.07 -9.96 -34.67
C SER A 549 1.09 -10.03 -33.66
N GLY A 550 0.98 -10.90 -32.67
CA GLY A 550 2.10 -11.21 -31.77
C GLY A 550 2.07 -10.52 -30.42
N ALA A 551 0.93 -10.22 -29.82
CA ALA A 551 0.78 -10.06 -28.37
C ALA A 551 -0.62 -10.50 -27.97
N SER A 552 -0.82 -11.01 -26.75
CA SER A 552 -2.16 -11.38 -26.27
C SER A 552 -2.74 -10.27 -25.41
N ALA A 553 -3.94 -9.84 -25.75
CA ALA A 553 -4.70 -8.89 -24.95
C ALA A 553 -6.13 -9.42 -24.73
N SER A 554 -6.59 -9.38 -23.48
CA SER A 554 -7.90 -9.89 -23.09
C SER A 554 -8.36 -9.26 -21.78
N GLY A 555 -9.67 -9.24 -21.53
CA GLY A 555 -10.25 -8.75 -20.27
C GLY A 555 -10.01 -7.26 -19.94
N ASN A 556 -9.30 -6.48 -20.76
CA ASN A 556 -9.07 -5.06 -20.50
C ASN A 556 -10.37 -4.27 -20.58
N VAL A 557 -10.45 -3.19 -19.82
CA VAL A 557 -11.64 -2.34 -19.73
C VAL A 557 -11.25 -0.87 -19.83
N ASN A 558 -12.19 -0.04 -20.27
CA ASN A 558 -12.08 1.41 -20.23
C ASN A 558 -13.20 1.93 -19.35
N PHE A 559 -12.86 2.31 -18.12
CA PHE A 559 -13.79 2.83 -17.15
C PHE A 559 -13.13 3.89 -16.28
N THR A 560 -13.73 5.08 -16.20
CA THR A 560 -13.28 6.12 -15.28
C THR A 560 -13.60 5.74 -13.84
N PRO A 561 -12.61 5.39 -13.01
CA PRO A 561 -12.85 4.87 -11.67
C PRO A 561 -13.36 5.98 -10.73
N SER A 562 -14.30 5.60 -9.86
CA SER A 562 -14.70 6.44 -8.72
C SER A 562 -14.01 5.90 -7.46
N PHE A 563 -13.17 6.71 -6.84
CA PHE A 563 -12.52 6.32 -5.59
C PHE A 563 -13.31 6.82 -4.38
N VAL A 564 -13.18 6.13 -3.24
CA VAL A 564 -13.72 6.59 -1.94
C VAL A 564 -13.25 8.02 -1.65
N ASN A 565 -11.95 8.29 -1.87
CA ASN A 565 -11.40 9.63 -1.91
C ASN A 565 -10.22 9.68 -2.89
N GLY A 566 -10.40 10.30 -4.05
CA GLY A 566 -9.36 10.39 -5.09
C GLY A 566 -8.06 11.13 -4.71
N SER A 567 -7.95 11.68 -3.49
CA SER A 567 -6.73 12.32 -2.96
C SER A 567 -6.00 11.49 -1.89
N SER A 568 -6.71 10.61 -1.17
CA SER A 568 -6.17 9.92 0.01
C SER A 568 -6.58 8.46 0.15
N ASP A 569 -7.60 8.02 -0.57
CA ASP A 569 -8.16 6.67 -0.50
C ASP A 569 -8.59 6.19 -1.89
N PHE A 570 -7.66 5.49 -2.55
CA PHE A 570 -7.83 4.94 -3.90
C PHE A 570 -8.60 3.62 -3.94
N ARG A 571 -9.28 3.21 -2.85
CA ARG A 571 -10.25 2.11 -2.91
C ARG A 571 -11.39 2.48 -3.83
N PHE A 572 -11.89 1.53 -4.62
CA PHE A 572 -13.11 1.73 -5.39
C PHE A 572 -14.28 2.03 -4.46
N SER A 573 -15.07 3.04 -4.81
CA SER A 573 -16.37 3.30 -4.19
C SER A 573 -17.41 2.27 -4.67
N VAL A 574 -18.54 2.19 -3.98
CA VAL A 574 -19.64 1.28 -4.31
C VAL A 574 -20.33 1.57 -5.65
N SER A 575 -20.05 2.72 -6.29
CA SER A 575 -20.63 3.07 -7.59
C SER A 575 -19.88 2.47 -8.78
N ASN A 576 -18.73 1.82 -8.55
CA ASN A 576 -17.98 1.16 -9.62
C ASN A 576 -18.62 -0.20 -9.96
N PRO A 577 -18.68 -0.58 -11.25
CA PRO A 577 -19.18 -1.88 -11.64
C PRO A 577 -18.23 -3.01 -11.19
N CYS A 578 -18.80 -4.19 -10.94
CA CYS A 578 -18.05 -5.40 -10.58
C CYS A 578 -16.93 -5.74 -11.57
N SER A 579 -17.14 -5.47 -12.86
CA SER A 579 -16.16 -5.70 -13.91
C SER A 579 -14.85 -4.89 -13.75
N VAL A 580 -14.82 -3.92 -12.83
CA VAL A 580 -13.63 -3.13 -12.50
C VAL A 580 -13.20 -3.38 -11.07
N SER A 581 -14.14 -3.31 -10.11
CA SER A 581 -13.85 -3.47 -8.69
C SER A 581 -13.46 -4.90 -8.31
N GLN A 582 -13.91 -5.90 -9.06
CA GLN A 582 -13.61 -7.32 -8.86
C GLN A 582 -13.37 -8.07 -10.20
N GLY A 583 -13.06 -7.33 -11.27
CA GLY A 583 -12.88 -7.88 -12.62
C GLY A 583 -11.44 -8.23 -12.99
N GLY A 584 -10.53 -8.27 -12.02
CA GLY A 584 -9.15 -8.66 -12.21
C GLY A 584 -8.98 -10.15 -12.52
N ILE A 585 -7.90 -10.49 -13.21
CA ILE A 585 -7.51 -11.88 -13.44
C ILE A 585 -6.81 -12.46 -12.21
N ASP A 586 -7.04 -13.74 -11.91
CA ASP A 586 -6.26 -14.46 -10.92
C ASP A 586 -4.79 -14.57 -11.37
N PRO A 587 -3.83 -13.99 -10.62
CA PRO A 587 -2.41 -14.08 -10.93
C PRO A 587 -1.91 -15.50 -11.14
N ALA A 588 -2.47 -16.50 -10.45
CA ALA A 588 -2.05 -17.89 -10.55
C ALA A 588 -2.26 -18.45 -11.97
N THR A 589 -3.27 -17.97 -12.70
CA THR A 589 -3.52 -18.36 -14.10
C THR A 589 -2.43 -17.88 -15.06
N LEU A 590 -1.66 -16.87 -14.66
CA LEU A 590 -0.50 -16.34 -15.37
C LEU A 590 0.83 -16.85 -14.78
N SER A 591 0.77 -17.90 -13.95
CA SER A 591 1.92 -18.43 -13.18
C SER A 591 2.58 -17.38 -12.27
N GLN A 592 1.80 -16.46 -11.72
CA GLN A 592 2.26 -15.39 -10.84
C GLN A 592 1.76 -15.62 -9.40
N PRO A 593 2.58 -15.38 -8.35
CA PRO A 593 2.08 -15.45 -6.96
C PRO A 593 1.03 -14.36 -6.68
N VAL A 594 0.04 -14.71 -5.87
CA VAL A 594 -0.91 -13.74 -5.29
C VAL A 594 -0.22 -13.02 -4.13
N LEU A 595 -0.04 -11.70 -4.28
CA LEU A 595 0.53 -10.85 -3.23
C LEU A 595 -0.58 -10.05 -2.54
N PRO A 596 -0.38 -9.66 -1.27
CA PRO A 596 -1.27 -8.71 -0.59
C PRO A 596 -1.39 -7.40 -1.38
N ASP A 597 -2.50 -6.70 -1.16
CA ASP A 597 -2.69 -5.36 -1.71
C ASP A 597 -1.75 -4.32 -1.07
N ALA A 598 -1.79 -3.07 -1.55
CA ALA A 598 -0.94 -1.99 -1.07
C ALA A 598 -1.21 -1.57 0.38
N LEU A 599 -2.32 -2.01 0.97
CA LEU A 599 -2.67 -1.83 2.38
C LEU A 599 -2.34 -3.08 3.21
N SER A 600 -1.57 -4.01 2.65
CA SER A 600 -1.19 -5.29 3.26
C SER A 600 -2.38 -6.22 3.54
N ARG A 601 -3.51 -6.03 2.86
CA ARG A 601 -4.67 -6.92 2.98
C ARG A 601 -4.50 -8.11 2.04
N ALA A 602 -4.91 -9.28 2.51
CA ALA A 602 -4.97 -10.45 1.64
C ALA A 602 -5.97 -10.21 0.50
N ARG A 603 -5.60 -10.61 -0.72
CA ARG A 603 -6.53 -10.61 -1.85
C ARG A 603 -7.45 -11.83 -1.74
N PRO A 604 -8.77 -11.67 -1.98
CA PRO A 604 -9.72 -12.76 -1.83
C PRO A 604 -9.43 -13.84 -2.90
N GLY A 605 -9.11 -15.05 -2.46
CA GLY A 605 -8.75 -16.19 -3.32
C GLY A 605 -9.95 -16.85 -4.01
N ASP A 606 -11.03 -16.11 -4.19
CA ASP A 606 -12.36 -16.56 -4.62
C ASP A 606 -12.67 -16.19 -6.09
N ALA A 607 -11.62 -15.90 -6.88
CA ALA A 607 -11.64 -15.45 -8.27
C ALA A 607 -12.07 -13.98 -8.49
N TYR A 608 -12.31 -13.19 -7.44
CA TYR A 608 -12.75 -11.79 -7.52
C TYR A 608 -11.64 -10.79 -7.17
N PHE A 609 -10.60 -10.70 -8.00
CA PHE A 609 -9.47 -9.79 -7.77
C PHE A 609 -9.81 -8.34 -8.19
N SER A 610 -9.46 -7.34 -7.38
CA SER A 610 -9.56 -5.94 -7.82
C SER A 610 -8.52 -5.57 -8.88
N ILE A 611 -8.93 -4.79 -9.89
CA ILE A 611 -8.00 -4.11 -10.80
C ILE A 611 -7.36 -2.94 -10.05
N GLY A 612 -6.05 -2.99 -9.84
CA GLY A 612 -5.26 -1.94 -9.21
C GLY A 612 -4.66 -2.34 -7.86
N PRO A 613 -4.06 -1.36 -7.16
CA PRO A 613 -3.19 -1.63 -6.02
C PRO A 613 -3.91 -1.94 -4.72
N ILE A 614 -5.20 -1.62 -4.58
CA ILE A 614 -5.96 -1.82 -3.34
C ILE A 614 -7.21 -2.63 -3.66
N GLU A 615 -7.53 -3.61 -2.81
CA GLU A 615 -8.79 -4.34 -2.90
C GLU A 615 -9.99 -3.44 -2.59
N ALA A 616 -11.11 -3.73 -3.26
CA ALA A 616 -12.35 -2.99 -3.05
C ALA A 616 -12.81 -3.07 -1.58
N HIS A 617 -13.35 -1.96 -1.07
CA HIS A 617 -13.79 -1.88 0.33
C HIS A 617 -14.97 -2.82 0.64
N LEU A 618 -15.84 -3.05 -0.33
CA LEU A 618 -17.08 -3.82 -0.20
C LEU A 618 -17.21 -4.74 -1.41
N GLY A 619 -17.84 -5.90 -1.20
CA GLY A 619 -18.25 -6.78 -2.30
C GLY A 619 -19.12 -5.99 -3.27
N CYS A 620 -18.81 -6.06 -4.56
CA CYS A 620 -19.61 -5.36 -5.55
C CYS A 620 -20.97 -6.07 -5.64
N THR A 621 -22.06 -5.29 -5.70
CA THR A 621 -23.37 -5.86 -6.01
C THR A 621 -23.43 -6.11 -7.52
N PRO A 622 -23.83 -7.31 -7.98
CA PRO A 622 -23.81 -7.70 -9.39
C PRO A 622 -24.52 -6.74 -10.34
#